data_AF-A0A7C3GAW7-F1
#
_entry.id   AF-A0A7C3GAW7-F1
#
_cell.length_a   1.000
_cell.length_b   1.000
_cell.length_c   1.000
_cell.angle_alpha   90.00
_cell.angle_beta   90.00
_cell.angle_gamma   90.00
#
_symmetry.space_group_name_H-M   'P 1'
#
loop_
_entity.id
_entity.type
_entity.pdbx_description
1 polymer ?
#
loop_
_entity_poly.entity_id
_entity_poly.type
_entity_poly.pdbx_seq_one_letter_code
_entity_poly.pdbx_strand_id
1 'polypeptide(L)'
;ESFQTQLAENKKAVEVANETVEVLQNSGDSIMNVMHIMQYQDIHRQKIERVINVMRALSKYMNTLFEGKIEDEKRVSSATHIAGDTHNDVASTEDIEALLAQFGNQ
;
A
#
# COMPACT_ATOMS: atom_id res chain seq x y z
N GLU A 1 37.30 17.35 60.45
CA GLU A 1 35.93 16.87 60.18
C GLU A 1 35.36 17.43 58.87
N SER A 2 35.36 18.75 58.64
CA SER A 2 34.83 19.37 57.40
C SER A 2 35.29 18.73 56.07
N PHE A 3 36.58 18.36 55.94
CA PHE A 3 37.08 17.74 54.71
C PHE A 3 36.50 16.33 54.44
N GLN A 4 36.24 15.53 55.49
CA GLN A 4 35.60 14.23 55.32
C GLN A 4 34.12 14.38 54.94
N THR A 5 33.43 15.37 55.52
CA THR A 5 32.04 15.68 55.17
C THR A 5 31.93 16.10 53.71
N GLN A 6 32.79 17.02 53.24
CA GLN A 6 32.78 17.44 51.84
C GLN A 6 33.15 16.31 50.87
N LEU A 7 34.05 15.39 51.27
CA LEU A 7 34.37 14.21 50.46
C LEU A 7 33.16 13.27 50.33
N ALA A 8 32.40 13.06 51.42
CA ALA A 8 31.20 12.25 51.41
C ALA A 8 30.10 12.86 50.54
N GLU A 9 29.89 14.17 50.63
CA GLU A 9 28.95 14.90 49.77
C GLU A 9 29.33 14.82 48.29
N ASN A 10 30.61 14.99 47.95
CA ASN A 10 31.07 14.84 46.57
C ASN A 10 30.83 13.43 46.01
N LYS A 11 31.07 12.38 46.81
CA LYS A 11 30.77 11.01 46.39
C LYS A 11 29.27 10.81 46.13
N LYS A 12 28.42 11.34 47.01
CA LYS A 12 26.97 11.30 46.83
C LYS A 12 26.52 12.09 45.60
N ALA A 13 27.13 13.25 45.34
CA ALA A 13 26.85 14.04 44.15
C ALA A 13 27.21 13.30 42.86
N VAL A 14 28.33 12.57 42.85
CA VAL A 14 28.73 11.72 41.71
C VAL A 14 27.74 10.57 41.49
N GLU A 15 27.29 9.92 42.57
CA GLU A 15 26.29 8.84 42.50
C GLU A 15 24.98 9.34 41.88
N VAL A 16 24.45 10.45 42.39
CA VAL A 16 23.22 11.08 41.86
C VAL A 16 23.40 11.54 40.40
N ALA A 17 24.59 12.06 40.04
CA ALA A 17 24.87 12.44 38.66
C ALA A 17 24.83 11.23 37.73
N ASN A 18 25.38 10.08 38.15
CA ASN A 18 25.36 8.85 37.36
C ASN A 18 23.93 8.30 37.20
N GLU A 19 23.13 8.29 38.28
CA GLU A 19 21.71 7.92 38.20
C GLU A 19 20.94 8.84 37.24
N THR A 20 21.22 10.15 37.28
CA THR A 20 20.61 11.11 36.38
C THR A 20 20.99 10.84 34.93
N VAL A 21 22.25 10.50 34.66
CA VAL A 21 22.72 10.12 33.31
C VAL A 21 22.00 8.86 32.83
N GLU A 22 21.84 7.86 33.67
CA GLU A 22 21.13 6.62 33.33
C GLU A 22 19.66 6.90 32.98
N VAL A 23 18.97 7.70 33.79
CA VAL A 23 17.57 8.10 33.52
C VAL A 23 17.46 8.86 32.20
N LEU A 24 18.41 9.75 31.89
CA LEU A 24 18.44 10.48 30.63
C LEU A 24 18.69 9.56 29.42
N GLN A 25 19.57 8.57 29.55
CA GLN A 25 19.81 7.57 28.50
C GLN A 25 18.55 6.74 28.23
N ASN A 26 17.92 6.20 29.27
CA ASN A 26 16.68 5.44 29.14
C ASN A 26 15.53 6.28 28.54
N SER A 27 15.48 7.57 28.88
CA SER A 27 14.53 8.52 28.28
C SER A 27 14.84 8.75 26.80
N GLY A 28 16.12 8.88 26.43
CA GLY A 28 16.57 8.98 25.05
C GLY A 28 16.17 7.77 24.20
N ASP A 29 16.36 6.57 24.73
CA ASP A 29 15.96 5.32 24.06
C ASP A 29 14.44 5.25 23.86
N SER A 30 13.67 5.68 24.87
CA SER A 30 12.22 5.76 24.78
C SER A 30 11.76 6.75 23.71
N ILE A 31 12.43 7.90 23.59
CA ILE A 31 12.17 8.90 22.53
C ILE A 31 12.47 8.31 21.15
N MET A 32 13.59 7.58 21.00
CA MET A 32 13.93 6.92 19.73
C MET A 32 12.87 5.88 19.33
N ASN A 33 12.38 5.10 20.29
CA ASN A 33 11.29 4.14 20.03
C ASN A 33 10.01 4.83 19.53
N VAL A 34 9.60 5.92 20.17
CA VAL A 34 8.44 6.72 19.71
C VAL A 34 8.68 7.31 18.32
N MET A 35 9.89 7.79 18.06
CA MET A 35 10.27 8.34 16.75
C MET A 35 10.12 7.29 15.64
N HIS A 36 10.52 6.04 15.88
CA HIS A 36 10.32 4.95 14.93
C HIS A 36 8.84 4.71 14.61
N ILE A 37 7.96 4.79 15.62
CA ILE A 37 6.51 4.65 15.43
C ILE A 37 5.96 5.81 14.57
N MET A 38 6.38 7.04 14.84
CA MET A 38 5.95 8.21 14.06
C MET A 38 6.39 8.10 12.59
N GLN A 39 7.63 7.67 12.33
CA GLN A 39 8.11 7.43 10.97
C GLN A 39 7.30 6.34 10.26
N TYR A 40 7.01 5.23 10.96
CA TYR A 40 6.16 4.17 10.41
C TYR A 40 4.79 4.74 10.00
N GLN A 41 4.14 5.52 10.86
CA GLN A 41 2.85 6.12 10.56
C GLN A 41 2.92 7.12 9.39
N ASP A 42 3.96 7.93 9.31
CA ASP A 42 4.14 8.88 8.21
C ASP A 42 4.30 8.17 6.85
N ILE A 43 5.12 7.12 6.81
CA ILE A 43 5.27 6.27 5.61
C ILE A 43 3.93 5.65 5.20
N HIS A 44 3.13 5.19 6.16
CA HIS A 44 1.80 4.64 5.86
C HIS A 44 0.87 5.71 5.27
N ARG A 45 0.86 6.92 5.83
CA ARG A 45 0.07 8.03 5.29
C ARG A 45 0.47 8.34 3.84
N GLN A 46 1.76 8.45 3.55
CA GLN A 46 2.26 8.70 2.20
C GLN A 46 1.86 7.60 1.20
N LYS A 47 1.93 6.32 1.62
CA LYS A 47 1.46 5.20 0.79
C LYS A 47 -0.02 5.31 0.46
N ILE A 48 -0.86 5.62 1.45
CA ILE A 48 -2.31 5.83 1.26
C ILE A 48 -2.56 6.99 0.29
N GLU A 49 -1.88 8.12 0.48
CA GLU A 49 -2.03 9.29 -0.40
C GLU A 49 -1.67 8.96 -1.86
N ARG A 50 -0.57 8.24 -2.08
CA ARG A 50 -0.17 7.79 -3.41
C ARG A 50 -1.23 6.88 -4.05
N VAL A 51 -1.78 5.94 -3.29
CA VAL A 51 -2.84 5.03 -3.78
C VAL A 51 -4.12 5.81 -4.11
N ILE A 52 -4.54 6.76 -3.26
CA ILE A 52 -5.70 7.61 -3.53
C ILE A 52 -5.52 8.42 -4.81
N ASN A 53 -4.32 8.96 -5.04
CA ASN A 53 -4.04 9.71 -6.28
C ASN A 53 -4.18 8.83 -7.53
N VAL A 54 -3.64 7.60 -7.47
CA VAL A 54 -3.78 6.62 -8.57
C VAL A 54 -5.24 6.22 -8.76
N MET A 55 -5.99 5.94 -7.68
CA MET A 55 -7.41 5.64 -7.77
C MET A 55 -8.20 6.80 -8.39
N ARG A 56 -7.91 8.05 -8.01
CA ARG A 56 -8.55 9.23 -8.61
C ARG A 56 -8.22 9.36 -10.10
N ALA A 57 -6.98 9.10 -10.50
CA ALA A 57 -6.58 9.09 -11.91
C ALA A 57 -7.29 7.98 -12.70
N LEU A 58 -7.42 6.77 -12.13
CA LEU A 58 -8.15 5.65 -12.72
C LEU A 58 -9.64 5.97 -12.89
N SER A 59 -10.30 6.53 -11.87
CA SER A 59 -11.71 6.95 -11.97
C SER A 59 -11.90 8.03 -13.02
N LYS A 60 -10.98 9.00 -13.11
CA LYS A 60 -11.02 10.04 -14.16
C LYS A 60 -10.84 9.42 -15.54
N TYR A 61 -9.88 8.50 -15.70
CA TYR A 61 -9.64 7.79 -16.96
C TYR A 61 -10.87 7.00 -17.41
N MET A 62 -11.51 6.28 -16.48
CA MET A 62 -12.75 5.54 -16.72
C MET A 62 -13.87 6.48 -17.17
N ASN A 63 -14.07 7.61 -16.48
CA ASN A 63 -15.07 8.60 -16.88
C ASN A 63 -14.77 9.17 -18.27
N THR A 64 -13.52 9.51 -18.61
CA THR A 64 -13.18 9.97 -19.96
C THR A 64 -13.33 8.89 -21.04
N LEU A 65 -13.11 7.62 -20.70
CA LEU A 65 -13.36 6.49 -21.61
C LEU A 65 -14.86 6.34 -21.92
N PHE A 66 -15.74 6.63 -20.97
CA PHE A 66 -17.20 6.52 -21.13
C PHE A 66 -17.88 7.84 -21.58
N GLU A 67 -17.26 9.01 -21.37
CA GLU A 67 -17.74 10.31 -21.86
C GLU A 67 -17.51 10.50 -23.37
N GLY A 68 -16.63 9.70 -23.99
CA GLY A 68 -16.46 9.66 -25.44
C GLY A 68 -17.73 9.15 -26.11
N LYS A 69 -18.38 10.02 -26.91
CA LYS A 69 -19.57 9.76 -27.75
C LYS A 69 -19.36 8.70 -28.84
N ILE A 70 -18.94 7.51 -28.47
CA ILE A 70 -18.85 6.36 -29.37
C ILE A 70 -19.66 5.25 -28.70
N GLU A 71 -20.76 4.87 -29.35
CA GLU A 71 -21.61 3.73 -28.95
C GLU A 71 -20.74 2.50 -28.69
N ASP A 72 -20.96 1.83 -27.56
CA ASP A 72 -20.18 0.66 -27.11
C ASP A 72 -20.19 -0.47 -28.16
N GLU A 73 -21.28 -0.57 -28.93
CA GLU A 73 -21.44 -1.48 -30.09
C GLU A 73 -20.39 -1.28 -31.19
N LYS A 74 -19.81 -0.08 -31.33
CA LYS A 74 -18.72 0.21 -32.30
C LYS A 74 -17.33 0.01 -31.73
N ARG A 75 -17.17 -0.04 -30.40
CA ARG A 75 -15.85 -0.17 -29.76
C ARG A 75 -15.39 -1.62 -29.66
N VAL A 76 -16.33 -2.55 -29.61
CA VAL A 76 -16.05 -3.98 -29.60
C VAL A 76 -16.96 -4.66 -30.62
N SER A 77 -16.68 -4.46 -31.91
CA SER A 77 -17.06 -5.49 -32.87
C SER A 77 -16.18 -6.69 -32.52
N SER A 78 -16.72 -7.62 -31.73
CA SER A 78 -16.20 -8.98 -31.75
C SER A 78 -16.17 -9.36 -33.23
N ALA A 79 -14.97 -9.64 -33.75
CA ALA A 79 -14.81 -9.99 -35.15
C ALA A 79 -15.70 -11.20 -35.42
N THR A 80 -16.84 -10.98 -36.07
CA THR A 80 -17.82 -12.03 -36.36
C THR A 80 -17.26 -12.98 -37.41
N HIS A 81 -16.40 -12.46 -38.30
CA HIS A 81 -15.77 -13.19 -39.39
C HIS A 81 -14.30 -12.79 -39.54
N ILE A 82 -13.45 -13.76 -39.87
CA ILE A 82 -12.11 -13.49 -40.40
C ILE A 82 -12.30 -12.98 -41.84
N ALA A 83 -11.50 -12.00 -42.27
CA ALA A 83 -11.60 -11.44 -43.63
C ALA A 83 -11.52 -12.57 -44.69
N GLY A 84 -12.62 -12.78 -45.42
CA GLY A 84 -12.76 -13.85 -46.42
C GLY A 84 -13.73 -14.98 -46.03
N ASP A 85 -14.28 -14.97 -44.81
CA ASP A 85 -15.32 -15.90 -44.38
C ASP A 85 -16.72 -15.38 -44.70
N THR A 86 -17.50 -16.17 -45.45
CA THR A 86 -18.87 -15.84 -45.90
C THR A 86 -19.95 -16.61 -45.12
N HIS A 87 -19.58 -17.45 -44.14
CA HIS A 87 -20.55 -18.27 -43.41
C HIS A 87 -21.04 -17.53 -42.17
N ASN A 88 -22.35 -17.33 -42.07
CA ASN A 88 -23.01 -16.63 -40.96
C ASN A 88 -23.20 -17.53 -39.72
N ASP A 89 -22.39 -18.58 -39.58
CA ASP A 89 -22.50 -19.58 -38.52
C ASP A 89 -21.87 -19.03 -37.22
N VAL A 90 -22.69 -18.29 -36.48
CA VAL A 90 -22.45 -18.05 -35.06
C VAL A 90 -22.60 -19.38 -34.33
N ALA A 91 -21.51 -19.83 -33.68
CA ALA A 91 -21.54 -21.05 -32.86
C ALA A 91 -22.68 -20.95 -31.85
N SER A 92 -23.58 -21.93 -31.88
CA SER A 92 -24.75 -21.94 -31.02
C SER A 92 -24.34 -22.22 -29.57
N THR A 93 -25.17 -21.82 -28.62
CA THR A 93 -24.89 -22.02 -27.19
C THR A 93 -24.67 -23.50 -26.85
N GLU A 94 -25.30 -24.42 -27.60
CA GLU A 94 -25.10 -25.87 -27.49
C GLU A 94 -23.71 -26.31 -27.96
N ASP A 95 -23.18 -25.74 -29.05
CA ASP A 95 -21.83 -26.03 -29.53
C ASP A 95 -20.76 -25.59 -28.52
N ILE A 96 -21.00 -24.46 -27.84
CA ILE A 96 -20.12 -23.92 -26.80
C ILE A 96 -20.14 -24.85 -25.57
N GLU A 97 -21.30 -25.36 -25.18
CA GLU A 97 -21.44 -26.28 -24.05
C GLU A 97 -20.81 -27.65 -24.34
N ALA A 98 -20.93 -28.15 -25.57
CA ALA A 98 -20.25 -29.36 -26.02
C ALA A 98 -18.72 -29.23 -25.99
N LEU A 99 -18.19 -28.08 -26.41
CA LEU A 99 -16.75 -27.78 -26.32
C LEU A 99 -16.28 -27.68 -24.86
N LEU A 100 -17.04 -27.02 -23.98
CA LEU A 100 -16.73 -26.96 -22.54
C LEU A 100 -16.70 -28.35 -21.90
N ALA A 101 -17.63 -29.24 -22.28
CA ALA A 101 -17.62 -30.63 -21.81
C ALA A 101 -16.41 -31.42 -22.32
N GLN A 102 -15.92 -31.11 -23.53
CA GLN A 102 -14.73 -31.73 -24.11
C GLN A 102 -13.44 -31.28 -23.41
N PHE A 103 -13.37 -30.00 -22.97
CA PHE A 103 -12.24 -29.46 -22.22
C PHE A 103 -12.27 -29.78 -20.72
N GLY A 104 -13.46 -30.00 -20.13
CA GLY A 104 -13.62 -30.38 -18.71
C GLY A 104 -13.26 -31.83 -18.39
N ASN A 105 -13.02 -32.67 -19.41
CA ASN A 105 -12.60 -34.07 -19.28
C ASN A 105 -11.07 -34.26 -19.46
N GLN A 106 -10.27 -33.21 -19.29
CA GLN A 106 -8.82 -33.29 -19.08
C GLN A 106 -8.41 -32.83 -17.69
#